data_AF-A0A8T4FZ82-F1
#
_entry.id   AF-A0A8T4FZ82-F1
#
_cell.length_a   1.000
_cell.length_b   1.000
_cell.length_c   1.000
_cell.angle_alpha   90.00
_cell.angle_beta   90.00
_cell.angle_gamma   90.00
#
_symmetry.space_group_name_H-M   'P 1'
#
loop_
_entity.id
_entity.type
_entity.pdbx_description
1 polymer ?
#
loop_
_entity_poly.entity_id
_entity_poly.type
_entity_poly.pdbx_seq_one_letter_code
_entity_poly.pdbx_strand_id
1 'polypeptide(L)'
;MPIATPPTIPIPRKRWEGILKESTRKKKLKKEEFRLVYVRIETKNDKTVGESAKELEIRFKEFSPARLIEPDETNLLLAVEKFLKNNPPRIYVVELTDRISRWFYVFPSAEKIKFEKKSSYRVFVVKKKDAVKEILERIASGEFSKKFKLDFLTILQILIGFAPFVIAYIAGEKSLQNLFNYLLWAVAIISAIQGIKKGYKEKSWEE
;
A
#
# COMPACT_ATOMS: atom_id res chain seq x y z
N MET A 1 36.57 45.45 52.88
CA MET A 1 37.10 44.72 51.72
C MET A 1 35.92 44.23 50.89
N PRO A 2 35.73 44.71 49.65
CA PRO A 2 34.64 44.27 48.78
C PRO A 2 35.05 43.05 47.95
N ILE A 3 34.15 42.07 47.83
CA ILE A 3 34.32 40.87 47.00
C ILE A 3 33.96 41.23 45.55
N ALA A 4 34.90 41.00 44.63
CA ALA A 4 34.73 41.27 43.21
C ALA A 4 33.76 40.26 42.56
N THR A 5 32.75 40.75 41.85
CA THR A 5 31.93 39.94 40.94
C THR A 5 32.52 39.96 39.54
N PRO A 6 32.50 38.83 38.79
CA PRO A 6 33.09 38.76 37.46
C PRO A 6 32.26 39.54 36.43
N PRO A 7 32.89 40.10 35.38
CA PRO A 7 32.21 40.95 34.41
C PRO A 7 31.26 40.12 33.52
N THR A 8 30.05 40.63 33.33
CA THR A 8 29.08 40.09 32.38
C THR A 8 29.58 40.28 30.95
N ILE A 9 29.96 39.20 30.29
CA ILE A 9 30.34 39.19 28.88
C ILE A 9 29.06 39.47 28.05
N PRO A 10 29.00 40.52 27.22
CA PRO A 10 27.85 40.73 26.34
C PRO A 10 27.88 39.70 25.22
N ILE A 11 26.90 38.79 25.22
CA ILE A 11 26.71 37.82 24.14
C ILE A 11 26.30 38.59 22.88
N PRO A 12 27.05 38.49 21.76
CA PRO A 12 26.77 39.28 20.58
C PRO A 12 25.47 38.80 19.90
N ARG A 13 24.45 39.66 19.87
CA ARG A 13 23.11 39.44 19.29
C ARG A 13 23.06 39.23 17.77
N LYS A 14 24.20 39.15 17.08
CA LYS A 14 24.29 39.25 15.61
C LYS A 14 24.44 37.92 14.85
N ARG A 15 24.07 36.77 15.44
CA ARG A 15 24.15 35.47 14.75
C ARG A 15 22.82 34.77 14.46
N TRP A 16 21.69 35.33 14.91
CA TRP A 16 20.38 34.67 14.79
C TRP A 16 19.56 35.13 13.57
N GLU A 17 19.89 36.25 12.94
CA GLU A 17 19.14 36.76 11.79
C GLU A 17 19.49 36.08 10.46
N GLY A 18 20.65 35.42 10.37
CA GLY A 18 21.04 34.64 9.18
C GLY A 18 20.39 33.26 9.10
N ILE A 19 20.08 32.63 10.23
CA ILE A 19 19.55 31.26 10.29
C ILE A 19 18.01 31.24 10.14
N LEU A 20 17.33 32.33 10.52
CA LEU A 20 15.87 32.43 10.38
C LEU A 20 15.40 32.83 8.97
N LYS A 21 16.28 33.37 8.12
CA LYS A 21 15.94 33.79 6.75
C LYS A 21 16.11 32.69 5.69
N GLU A 22 16.76 31.57 6.01
CA GLU A 22 17.00 30.49 5.04
C GLU A 22 16.01 29.32 5.15
N SER A 23 15.22 29.25 6.23
CA SER A 23 14.26 28.15 6.47
C SER A 23 12.83 28.42 5.97
N THR A 24 12.55 29.62 5.44
CA THR A 24 11.24 29.97 4.88
C THR A 24 11.21 29.98 3.35
N ARG A 25 11.98 29.08 2.70
CA ARG A 25 11.46 28.48 1.47
C ARG A 25 10.26 27.64 1.88
N LYS A 26 9.07 28.26 1.85
CA LYS A 26 7.76 27.58 1.75
C LYS A 26 7.81 26.67 0.52
N LYS A 27 8.46 25.51 0.67
CA LYS A 27 8.29 24.37 -0.21
C LYS A 27 6.80 24.08 -0.07
N LYS A 28 6.01 24.37 -1.12
CA LYS A 28 4.61 23.95 -1.20
C LYS A 28 4.58 22.52 -0.65
N LEU A 29 3.96 22.31 0.52
CA LEU A 29 3.72 20.98 1.04
C LEU A 29 2.96 20.28 -0.10
N LYS A 30 3.68 19.42 -0.84
CA LYS A 30 3.02 18.53 -1.79
C LYS A 30 2.00 17.82 -0.93
N LYS A 31 0.72 17.93 -1.28
CA LYS A 31 -0.35 17.15 -0.66
C LYS A 31 0.18 15.72 -0.58
N GLU A 32 0.51 15.25 0.61
CA GLU A 32 1.06 13.90 0.76
C GLU A 32 -0.04 12.96 0.30
N GLU A 33 0.20 12.28 -0.82
CA GLU A 33 -0.75 11.33 -1.37
C GLU A 33 -0.94 10.22 -0.34
N PHE A 34 -2.19 9.93 0.01
CA PHE A 34 -2.51 8.88 0.98
C PHE A 34 -2.00 7.52 0.48
N ARG A 35 -1.26 6.81 1.33
CA ARG A 35 -0.68 5.50 1.03
C ARG A 35 -1.30 4.43 1.92
N LEU A 36 -1.84 3.38 1.32
CA LEU A 36 -2.19 2.16 2.04
C LEU A 36 -1.10 1.12 1.77
N VAL A 37 -0.46 0.62 2.81
CA VAL A 37 0.69 -0.28 2.69
C VAL A 37 0.31 -1.64 3.23
N TYR A 38 0.30 -2.64 2.34
CA TYR A 38 0.09 -4.02 2.70
C TYR A 38 1.44 -4.73 2.91
N VAL A 39 1.57 -5.40 4.04
CA VAL A 39 2.76 -6.20 4.37
C VAL A 39 2.30 -7.57 4.79
N ARG A 40 2.83 -8.62 4.16
CA ARG A 40 2.61 -10.00 4.58
C ARG A 40 3.85 -10.55 5.25
N ILE A 41 3.67 -11.18 6.40
CA ILE A 41 4.71 -11.84 7.18
C ILE A 41 4.26 -13.30 7.36
N GLU A 42 4.99 -14.22 6.73
CA GLU A 42 4.82 -15.65 7.03
C GLU A 42 5.60 -15.97 8.31
N THR A 43 4.92 -16.62 9.26
CA THR A 43 5.59 -17.11 10.47
C THR A 43 6.58 -18.20 10.09
N LYS A 44 7.59 -18.42 10.95
CA LYS A 44 8.46 -19.57 10.79
C LYS A 44 7.66 -20.84 11.09
N ASN A 45 7.99 -21.94 10.41
CA ASN A 45 7.29 -23.23 10.53
C ASN A 45 7.15 -23.73 11.98
N ASP A 46 8.03 -23.29 12.88
CA ASP A 46 8.11 -23.76 14.26
C ASP A 46 7.37 -22.85 15.25
N LYS A 47 6.77 -21.75 14.77
CA LYS A 47 6.08 -20.75 15.61
C LYS A 47 4.64 -20.56 15.20
N THR A 48 3.75 -20.50 16.20
CA THR A 48 2.35 -20.16 15.96
C THR A 48 2.19 -18.68 15.60
N VAL A 49 1.06 -18.33 14.97
CA VAL A 49 0.68 -16.93 14.73
C VAL A 49 0.63 -16.15 16.04
N GLY A 50 0.13 -16.73 17.13
CA GLY A 50 0.05 -16.08 18.44
C GLY A 50 1.41 -15.75 19.07
N GLU A 51 2.43 -16.60 18.87
CA GLU A 51 3.78 -16.32 19.36
C GLU A 51 4.46 -15.22 18.54
N SER A 52 4.34 -15.31 17.20
CA SER A 52 4.88 -14.30 16.29
C SER A 52 4.16 -12.95 16.44
N ALA A 53 2.88 -12.99 16.82
CA ALA A 53 2.06 -11.83 17.15
C ALA A 53 2.62 -11.06 18.34
N LYS A 54 2.99 -11.74 19.43
CA LYS A 54 3.59 -11.09 20.61
C LYS A 54 4.87 -10.31 20.25
N GLU A 55 5.72 -10.88 19.41
CA GLU A 55 6.94 -10.19 18.94
C GLU A 55 6.62 -8.93 18.12
N LEU A 56 5.58 -8.99 17.27
CA LEU A 56 5.13 -7.85 16.48
C LEU A 56 4.41 -6.79 17.33
N GLU A 57 3.60 -7.19 18.30
CA GLU A 57 2.89 -6.29 19.20
C GLU A 57 3.85 -5.45 20.04
N ILE A 58 4.99 -6.03 20.47
CA ILE A 58 6.05 -5.27 21.15
C ILE A 58 6.62 -4.18 20.22
N ARG A 59 6.85 -4.49 18.94
CA ARG A 59 7.35 -3.52 17.95
C ARG A 59 6.31 -2.46 17.58
N PHE A 60 5.03 -2.81 17.62
CA PHE A 60 3.94 -1.92 17.24
C PHE A 60 3.29 -1.19 18.41
N LYS A 61 3.79 -1.38 19.64
CA LYS A 61 3.19 -0.82 20.86
C LYS A 61 2.96 0.69 20.76
N GLU A 62 3.86 1.41 20.10
CA GLU A 62 3.79 2.86 19.89
C GLU A 62 2.66 3.30 18.93
N PHE A 63 2.21 2.40 18.04
CA PHE A 63 1.19 2.70 17.03
C PHE A 63 -0.23 2.28 17.43
N SER A 64 -0.40 1.59 18.57
CA SER A 64 -1.69 1.10 19.09
C SER A 64 -2.55 0.40 18.01
N PRO A 65 -2.05 -0.69 17.41
CA PRO A 65 -2.70 -1.28 16.24
C PRO A 65 -4.07 -1.89 16.56
N ALA A 66 -5.00 -1.74 15.63
CA ALA A 66 -6.22 -2.55 15.62
C ALA A 66 -5.85 -3.97 15.19
N ARG A 67 -5.95 -4.92 16.13
CA ARG A 67 -5.75 -6.34 15.88
C ARG A 67 -7.05 -7.00 15.46
N LEU A 68 -7.02 -7.73 14.37
CA LEU A 68 -8.15 -8.50 13.86
C LEU A 68 -7.71 -9.95 13.65
N ILE A 69 -8.50 -10.90 14.15
CA ILE A 69 -8.28 -12.33 14.00
C ILE A 69 -9.23 -12.82 12.91
N GLU A 70 -8.68 -13.41 11.85
CA GLU A 70 -9.43 -13.90 10.68
C GLU A 70 -10.47 -12.90 10.15
N PRO A 71 -10.09 -11.63 9.89
CA PRO A 71 -11.04 -10.63 9.46
C PRO A 71 -11.62 -10.94 8.08
N ASP A 72 -12.91 -10.69 7.96
CA ASP A 72 -13.61 -10.47 6.70
C ASP A 72 -13.32 -9.04 6.17
N GLU A 73 -13.81 -8.77 4.95
CA GLU A 73 -13.68 -7.45 4.30
C GLU A 73 -14.25 -6.33 5.21
N THR A 74 -15.40 -6.57 5.82
CA THR A 74 -16.13 -5.59 6.63
C THR A 74 -15.32 -5.14 7.83
N ASN A 75 -14.78 -6.09 8.62
CA ASN A 75 -14.00 -5.76 9.81
C ASN A 75 -12.70 -5.03 9.44
N LEU A 76 -12.07 -5.42 8.34
CA LEU A 76 -10.86 -4.77 7.86
C LEU A 76 -11.13 -3.32 7.39
N LEU A 77 -12.25 -3.12 6.67
CA LEU A 77 -12.69 -1.80 6.23
C LEU A 77 -12.96 -0.88 7.42
N LEU A 78 -13.74 -1.33 8.40
CA LEU A 78 -14.05 -0.56 9.62
C LEU A 78 -12.79 -0.14 10.37
N ALA A 79 -11.80 -1.05 10.49
CA ALA A 79 -10.53 -0.75 11.14
C ALA A 79 -9.74 0.35 10.39
N VAL A 80 -9.70 0.30 9.06
CA VAL A 80 -9.02 1.32 8.24
C VAL A 80 -9.77 2.65 8.26
N GLU A 81 -11.10 2.63 8.13
CA GLU A 81 -11.94 3.83 8.18
C GLU A 81 -11.82 4.60 9.50
N LYS A 82 -11.69 3.88 10.62
CA LYS A 82 -11.42 4.47 11.93
C LYS A 82 -10.18 5.37 11.90
N PHE A 83 -9.11 4.93 11.24
CA PHE A 83 -7.87 5.69 11.13
C PHE A 83 -7.91 6.76 10.04
N LEU A 84 -8.68 6.55 8.96
CA LEU A 84 -8.85 7.55 7.90
C LEU A 84 -9.47 8.87 8.40
N LYS A 85 -10.25 8.85 9.48
CA LYS A 85 -10.82 10.06 10.11
C LYS A 85 -9.76 11.12 10.45
N ASN A 86 -8.55 10.68 10.80
CA ASN A 86 -7.44 11.57 11.17
C ASN A 86 -6.57 11.98 9.98
N ASN A 87 -6.95 11.62 8.75
CA ASN A 87 -6.20 11.87 7.51
C ASN A 87 -4.69 11.55 7.60
N PRO A 88 -4.30 10.36 8.10
CA PRO A 88 -2.90 9.99 8.15
C PRO A 88 -2.32 9.95 6.73
N PRO A 89 -1.02 10.27 6.54
CA PRO A 89 -0.39 10.13 5.24
C PRO A 89 -0.30 8.67 4.82
N ARG A 90 -0.30 7.74 5.79
CA ARG A 90 -0.13 6.32 5.54
C ARG A 90 -0.84 5.44 6.57
N ILE A 91 -1.43 4.33 6.10
CA ILE A 91 -1.97 3.25 6.92
C ILE A 91 -1.29 1.95 6.52
N TYR A 92 -0.79 1.22 7.51
CA TYR A 92 -0.24 -0.12 7.35
C TYR A 92 -1.33 -1.16 7.65
N VAL A 93 -1.42 -2.15 6.77
CA VAL A 93 -2.20 -3.38 6.95
C VAL A 93 -1.21 -4.53 6.92
N VAL A 94 -0.86 -5.04 8.10
CA VAL A 94 0.11 -6.12 8.27
C VAL A 94 -0.63 -7.44 8.47
N GLU A 95 -0.50 -8.36 7.53
CA GLU A 95 -0.99 -9.74 7.63
C GLU A 95 0.10 -10.64 8.20
N LEU A 96 -0.18 -11.28 9.31
CA LEU A 96 0.61 -12.35 9.90
C LEU A 96 -0.09 -13.68 9.65
N THR A 97 0.62 -14.66 9.08
CA THR A 97 0.01 -15.96 8.76
C THR A 97 1.00 -17.10 8.86
N ASP A 98 0.52 -18.25 9.32
CA ASP A 98 1.20 -19.55 9.28
C ASP A 98 0.63 -20.47 8.16
N ARG A 99 -0.12 -19.88 7.21
CA ARG A 99 -0.92 -20.52 6.15
C ARG A 99 -2.22 -21.20 6.60
N ILE A 100 -2.44 -21.35 7.90
CA ILE A 100 -3.68 -21.91 8.47
C ILE A 100 -4.52 -20.76 9.03
N SER A 101 -3.92 -19.97 9.91
CA SER A 101 -4.50 -18.80 10.56
C SER A 101 -4.00 -17.50 9.92
N ARG A 102 -4.84 -16.46 9.97
CA ARG A 102 -4.51 -15.11 9.46
C ARG A 102 -4.88 -14.07 10.50
N TRP A 103 -3.89 -13.32 10.98
CA TRP A 103 -4.11 -12.19 11.87
C TRP A 103 -3.70 -10.91 11.15
N PHE A 104 -4.45 -9.84 11.37
CA PHE A 104 -4.18 -8.55 10.78
C PHE A 104 -3.94 -7.50 11.84
N TYR A 105 -2.99 -6.62 11.57
CA TYR A 105 -2.72 -5.43 12.34
C TYR A 105 -2.89 -4.22 11.44
N VAL A 106 -3.79 -3.32 11.83
CA VAL A 106 -4.05 -2.08 11.10
C VAL A 106 -3.64 -0.91 11.98
N PHE A 107 -2.81 -0.02 11.46
CA PHE A 107 -2.40 1.18 12.18
C PHE A 107 -1.91 2.29 11.25
N PRO A 108 -2.09 3.57 11.62
CA PRO A 108 -1.55 4.70 10.89
C PRO A 108 -0.08 4.92 11.24
N SER A 109 0.67 5.51 10.32
CA SER A 109 2.03 5.97 10.61
C SER A 109 2.34 7.22 9.77
N ALA A 110 3.01 8.19 10.38
CA ALA A 110 3.59 9.32 9.65
C ALA A 110 4.87 8.89 8.92
N GLU A 111 5.67 8.04 9.56
CA GLU A 111 6.97 7.62 9.07
C GLU A 111 6.92 6.29 8.33
N LYS A 112 7.93 6.06 7.51
CA LYS A 112 8.13 4.80 6.80
C LYS A 112 8.72 3.75 7.74
N ILE A 113 7.98 2.67 7.94
CA ILE A 113 8.44 1.54 8.76
C ILE A 113 9.17 0.52 7.87
N LYS A 114 10.39 0.16 8.26
CA LYS A 114 11.16 -0.90 7.60
C LYS A 114 10.78 -2.26 8.18
N PHE A 115 10.29 -3.14 7.32
CA PHE A 115 10.02 -4.54 7.65
C PHE A 115 11.15 -5.40 7.07
N GLU A 116 11.94 -6.02 7.94
CA GLU A 116 13.08 -6.88 7.56
C GLU A 116 12.63 -8.25 7.04
N LYS A 117 11.61 -8.84 7.68
CA LYS A 117 11.07 -10.16 7.32
C LYS A 117 9.66 -9.99 6.78
N LYS A 118 9.51 -10.07 5.46
CA LYS A 118 8.24 -9.98 4.75
C LYS A 118 8.22 -10.93 3.56
N SER A 119 7.11 -11.64 3.38
CA SER A 119 6.87 -12.48 2.21
C SER A 119 6.25 -11.68 1.06
N SER A 120 5.50 -10.62 1.37
CA SER A 120 4.91 -9.70 0.38
C SER A 120 4.91 -8.27 0.90
N TYR A 121 5.08 -7.31 0.00
CA TYR A 121 5.05 -5.89 0.32
C TYR A 121 4.45 -5.13 -0.87
N ARG A 122 3.34 -4.43 -0.64
CA ARG A 122 2.66 -3.63 -1.67
C ARG A 122 2.29 -2.28 -1.11
N VAL A 123 2.47 -1.25 -1.92
CA VAL A 123 2.15 0.14 -1.60
C VAL A 123 1.11 0.61 -2.59
N PHE A 124 -0.04 1.03 -2.07
CA PHE A 124 -1.13 1.58 -2.85
C PHE A 124 -1.20 3.09 -2.62
N VAL A 125 -0.92 3.87 -3.66
CA VAL A 125 -1.13 5.31 -3.66
C VAL A 125 -2.57 5.58 -4.06
N VAL A 126 -3.38 5.93 -3.08
CA VAL A 126 -4.84 6.02 -3.20
C VAL A 126 -5.24 7.43 -3.61
N LYS A 127 -5.99 7.56 -4.72
CA LYS A 127 -6.47 8.86 -5.22
C LYS A 127 -7.95 9.10 -4.96
N LYS A 128 -8.75 8.03 -4.83
CA LYS A 128 -10.19 8.07 -4.54
C LYS A 128 -10.47 7.31 -3.25
N LYS A 129 -11.51 7.69 -2.50
CA LYS A 129 -11.87 6.96 -1.27
C LYS A 129 -12.38 5.55 -1.56
N ASP A 130 -13.16 5.38 -2.63
CA ASP A 130 -13.74 4.08 -3.01
C ASP A 130 -12.67 3.02 -3.34
N ALA A 131 -11.50 3.47 -3.78
CA ALA A 131 -10.34 2.60 -4.04
C ALA A 131 -9.86 1.87 -2.77
N VAL A 132 -10.05 2.46 -1.58
CA VAL A 132 -9.67 1.81 -0.32
C VAL A 132 -10.46 0.53 -0.14
N LYS A 133 -11.78 0.56 -0.39
CA LYS A 133 -12.64 -0.61 -0.25
C LYS A 133 -12.18 -1.73 -1.18
N GLU A 134 -11.97 -1.43 -2.46
CA GLU A 134 -11.47 -2.41 -3.43
C GLU A 134 -10.12 -3.02 -3.00
N ILE A 135 -9.17 -2.20 -2.52
CA ILE A 135 -7.87 -2.72 -2.07
C ILE A 135 -8.05 -3.67 -0.87
N LEU A 136 -8.90 -3.32 0.10
CA LEU A 136 -9.13 -4.14 1.28
C LEU A 136 -9.86 -5.44 0.97
N GLU A 137 -10.81 -5.43 0.03
CA GLU A 137 -11.48 -6.63 -0.49
C GLU A 137 -10.46 -7.60 -1.11
N ARG A 138 -9.52 -7.07 -1.90
CA ARG A 138 -8.40 -7.85 -2.49
C ARG A 138 -7.45 -8.42 -1.42
N ILE A 139 -7.23 -7.69 -0.33
CA ILE A 139 -6.42 -8.15 0.82
C ILE A 139 -7.14 -9.26 1.60
N ALA A 140 -8.41 -9.04 1.95
CA ALA A 140 -9.23 -9.98 2.73
C ALA A 140 -9.43 -11.29 1.98
N SER A 141 -9.75 -11.24 0.68
CA SER A 141 -9.89 -12.41 -0.20
C SER A 141 -8.60 -13.21 -0.39
N GLY A 142 -7.45 -12.65 0.02
CA GLY A 142 -6.15 -13.31 -0.11
C GLY A 142 -5.65 -13.35 -1.55
N GLU A 143 -6.10 -12.43 -2.41
CA GLU A 143 -5.59 -12.31 -3.78
C GLU A 143 -4.06 -12.13 -3.78
N PHE A 144 -3.55 -11.37 -2.81
CA PHE A 144 -2.12 -11.14 -2.62
C PHE A 144 -1.40 -12.28 -1.86
N SER A 145 -2.14 -13.28 -1.39
CA SER A 145 -1.60 -14.43 -0.66
C SER A 145 -1.38 -15.67 -1.55
N LYS A 146 -2.15 -15.80 -2.63
CA LYS A 146 -2.08 -16.93 -3.59
C LYS A 146 -1.17 -16.59 -4.76
N LYS A 147 -0.33 -17.55 -5.17
CA LYS A 147 0.25 -17.57 -6.53
C LYS A 147 -0.94 -17.54 -7.51
N PHE A 148 -1.13 -16.41 -8.19
CA PHE A 148 -2.02 -16.19 -9.34
C PHE A 148 -3.14 -17.22 -9.52
N LYS A 149 -4.34 -16.93 -9.00
CA LYS A 149 -5.57 -17.45 -9.61
C LYS A 149 -6.06 -16.37 -10.56
N LEU A 150 -5.95 -16.64 -11.86
CA LEU A 150 -6.56 -15.81 -12.91
C LEU A 150 -8.02 -15.60 -12.55
N ASP A 151 -8.39 -14.35 -12.30
CA ASP A 151 -9.76 -13.95 -12.00
C ASP A 151 -10.70 -14.43 -13.12
N PHE A 152 -11.92 -14.88 -12.81
CA PHE A 152 -12.84 -15.45 -13.80
C PHE A 152 -13.12 -14.47 -14.95
N LEU A 153 -13.18 -13.17 -14.65
CA LEU A 153 -13.26 -12.09 -15.63
C LEU A 153 -12.03 -12.04 -16.55
N THR A 154 -10.83 -12.35 -16.04
CA THR A 154 -9.61 -12.41 -16.83
C THR A 154 -9.62 -13.65 -17.73
N ILE A 155 -10.11 -14.79 -17.23
CA ILE A 155 -10.28 -16.02 -18.03
C ILE A 155 -11.31 -15.78 -19.14
N LEU A 156 -12.43 -15.14 -18.82
CA LEU A 156 -13.46 -14.76 -19.79
C LEU A 156 -12.92 -13.77 -20.83
N GLN A 157 -12.09 -12.80 -20.41
CA GLN A 157 -11.42 -11.87 -21.32
C GLN A 157 -10.39 -12.55 -22.22
N ILE A 158 -9.64 -13.51 -21.69
CA ILE A 158 -8.73 -14.35 -22.50
C ILE A 158 -9.55 -15.15 -23.51
N LEU A 159 -10.67 -15.78 -23.10
CA LEU A 159 -11.57 -16.50 -23.98
C LEU A 159 -12.17 -15.62 -25.09
N ILE A 160 -12.66 -14.42 -24.76
CA ILE A 160 -13.20 -13.46 -25.73
C ILE A 160 -12.10 -12.96 -26.68
N GLY A 161 -10.88 -12.75 -26.18
CA GLY A 161 -9.73 -12.38 -27.00
C GLY A 161 -9.22 -13.52 -27.90
N PHE A 162 -9.40 -14.78 -27.49
CA PHE A 162 -8.88 -15.96 -28.19
C PHE A 162 -9.91 -16.60 -29.15
N ALA A 163 -11.21 -16.41 -28.91
CA ALA A 163 -12.28 -16.92 -29.77
C ALA A 163 -12.17 -16.49 -31.25
N PRO A 164 -11.82 -15.22 -31.59
CA PRO A 164 -11.61 -14.81 -32.97
C PRO A 164 -10.46 -15.57 -33.65
N PHE A 165 -9.46 -16.01 -32.89
CA PHE A 165 -8.30 -16.76 -33.39
C PHE A 165 -8.68 -18.20 -33.76
N VAL A 166 -9.51 -18.84 -32.94
CA VAL A 166 -10.06 -20.18 -33.23
C VAL A 166 -10.97 -20.13 -34.46
N ILE A 167 -11.82 -19.10 -34.55
CA ILE A 167 -12.72 -18.90 -35.69
C ILE A 167 -11.91 -18.62 -36.97
N ALA A 168 -10.87 -17.77 -36.92
CA ALA A 168 -10.01 -17.48 -38.07
C ALA A 168 -9.16 -18.69 -38.49
N TYR A 169 -8.70 -19.50 -37.53
CA TYR A 169 -7.96 -20.75 -37.80
C TYR A 169 -8.85 -21.80 -38.50
N ILE A 170 -10.12 -21.92 -38.11
CA ILE A 170 -11.10 -22.81 -38.76
C ILE A 170 -11.54 -22.26 -40.12
N ALA A 171 -11.68 -20.94 -40.26
CA ALA A 171 -12.17 -20.29 -41.48
C ALA A 171 -11.12 -20.17 -42.61
N GLY A 172 -9.84 -20.46 -42.34
CA GLY A 172 -8.83 -20.68 -43.37
C GLY A 172 -8.48 -19.49 -44.26
N GLU A 173 -8.76 -18.23 -43.88
CA GLU A 173 -8.57 -17.06 -44.75
C GLU A 173 -7.75 -15.88 -44.20
N LYS A 174 -7.15 -15.20 -45.19
CA LYS A 174 -6.13 -14.16 -45.17
C LYS A 174 -6.62 -12.86 -44.53
N SER A 175 -6.43 -12.69 -43.22
CA SER A 175 -6.40 -11.36 -42.58
C SER A 175 -5.82 -11.39 -41.15
N LEU A 176 -4.79 -12.20 -40.90
CA LEU A 176 -4.17 -12.28 -39.58
C LEU A 176 -3.63 -10.92 -39.08
N GLN A 177 -3.14 -10.05 -39.97
CA GLN A 177 -2.60 -8.73 -39.60
C GLN A 177 -3.67 -7.75 -39.09
N ASN A 178 -4.87 -7.69 -39.68
CA ASN A 178 -5.92 -6.79 -39.19
C ASN A 178 -6.53 -7.27 -37.87
N LEU A 179 -6.60 -8.59 -37.66
CA LEU A 179 -7.05 -9.18 -36.40
C LEU A 179 -6.06 -8.87 -35.26
N PHE A 180 -4.75 -8.95 -35.51
CA PHE A 180 -3.71 -8.59 -34.53
C PHE A 180 -3.78 -7.12 -34.10
N ASN A 181 -3.99 -6.20 -35.04
CA ASN A 181 -4.12 -4.78 -34.73
C ASN A 181 -5.36 -4.49 -33.89
N TYR A 182 -6.52 -5.07 -34.22
CA TYR A 182 -7.74 -4.93 -33.41
C TYR A 182 -7.54 -5.48 -31.99
N LEU A 183 -6.83 -6.60 -31.85
CA LEU A 183 -6.53 -7.21 -30.56
C LEU A 183 -5.63 -6.32 -29.69
N LEU A 184 -4.57 -5.75 -30.28
CA LEU A 184 -3.66 -4.83 -29.61
C LEU A 184 -4.42 -3.59 -29.10
N TRP A 185 -5.30 -3.02 -29.93
CA TRP A 185 -6.14 -1.89 -29.53
C TRP A 185 -7.17 -2.27 -28.46
N ALA A 186 -7.79 -3.45 -28.55
CA ALA A 186 -8.74 -3.93 -27.54
C ALA A 186 -8.05 -4.18 -26.18
N VAL A 187 -6.88 -4.82 -26.17
CA VAL A 187 -6.07 -5.03 -24.96
C VAL A 187 -5.60 -3.69 -24.38
N ALA A 188 -5.18 -2.75 -25.23
CA ALA A 188 -4.78 -1.41 -24.80
C ALA A 188 -5.95 -0.63 -24.20
N ILE A 189 -7.14 -0.70 -24.80
CA ILE A 189 -8.36 -0.04 -24.29
C ILE A 189 -8.82 -0.69 -22.97
N ILE A 190 -8.82 -2.03 -22.87
CA ILE A 190 -9.16 -2.73 -21.62
C ILE A 190 -8.16 -2.36 -20.52
N SER A 191 -6.86 -2.35 -20.83
CA SER A 191 -5.80 -1.96 -19.89
C SER A 191 -5.93 -0.49 -19.46
N ALA A 192 -6.26 0.41 -20.39
CA ALA A 192 -6.50 1.82 -20.11
C ALA A 192 -7.75 2.03 -19.24
N ILE A 193 -8.86 1.34 -19.55
CA ILE A 193 -10.09 1.39 -18.76
C ILE A 193 -9.87 0.82 -17.36
N GLN A 194 -9.12 -0.28 -17.22
CA GLN A 194 -8.76 -0.86 -15.92
C GLN A 194 -7.84 0.07 -15.11
N GLY A 195 -6.89 0.74 -15.77
CA GLY A 195 -6.00 1.71 -15.13
C GLY A 195 -6.71 2.99 -14.66
N ILE A 196 -7.74 3.43 -15.38
CA ILE A 196 -8.57 4.60 -15.02
C ILE A 196 -9.63 4.24 -13.95
N LYS A 197 -10.19 3.01 -13.98
CA LYS A 197 -11.22 2.57 -13.03
C LYS A 197 -10.71 2.43 -11.60
N LYS A 198 -9.52 1.87 -11.40
CA LYS A 198 -9.07 1.44 -10.06
C LYS A 198 -8.86 2.58 -9.06
N GLY A 199 -8.62 3.83 -9.49
CA GLY A 199 -8.55 4.96 -8.55
C GLY A 199 -7.36 4.93 -7.56
N TYR A 200 -6.44 3.98 -7.71
CA TYR A 200 -5.16 3.88 -7.00
C TYR A 200 -4.03 3.48 -7.96
N LYS A 201 -2.78 3.78 -7.57
CA LYS A 201 -1.58 3.24 -8.21
C LYS A 201 -0.95 2.21 -7.28
N GLU A 202 -0.60 1.05 -7.81
CA GLU A 202 0.08 0.00 -7.06
C GLU A 202 1.60 0.03 -7.33
N LYS A 203 2.41 -0.08 -6.28
CA LYS A 203 3.88 -0.18 -6.35
C LYS A 203 4.36 -1.35 -5.47
N SER A 204 5.42 -2.04 -5.89
CA SER A 204 6.06 -3.11 -5.09
C SER A 204 7.11 -2.60 -4.12
N TRP A 205 7.46 -1.31 -4.17
CA TRP A 205 8.35 -0.65 -3.21
C TRP A 205 7.85 0.75 -2.86
N GLU A 206 8.41 1.27 -1.78
CA GLU A 206 8.14 2.60 -1.30
C GLU A 206 9.34 3.50 -1.60
N GLU A 207 9.13 4.52 -2.45
CA GLU A 207 10.07 5.66 -2.61
C GLU A 207 10.13 6.46 -1.31
#